data_AF-A0A251SQZ5-F1
#
_entry.id   AF-A0A251SQZ5-F1
#
_cell.length_a   1.000
_cell.length_b   1.000
_cell.length_c   1.000
_cell.angle_alpha   90.00
_cell.angle_beta   90.00
_cell.angle_gamma   90.00
#
_symmetry.space_group_name_H-M   'P 1'
#
loop_
_entity.id
_entity.type
_entity.pdbx_description
1 polymer ?
#
loop_
_entity_poly.entity_id
_entity_poly.type
_entity_poly.pdbx_seq_one_letter_code
_entity_poly.pdbx_strand_id
1 'polypeptide(L)'
;MEENVAHHTSGDFRKLLVPFVSAFQYEGDEVNMTLAKTKGRTFHEKICDKAYSDDGLIQILATRSKSQLNATFNHYNNQFGDAITKCLTVPEKYYQKVLRLAINKLGTDERALTRVVVTRAEVDLQRIAEEYKRRNNMPLDRAITEDTSRDYEKMLLALMGHGDAC
;
A
#
# COMPACT_ATOMS: atom_id res chain seq x y z
N MET A 1 -2.08 -11.00 -17.50
CA MET A 1 -2.33 -10.66 -16.08
C MET A 1 -3.69 -10.02 -15.91
N GLU A 2 -4.04 -9.01 -16.71
CA GLU A 2 -5.38 -8.39 -16.75
C GLU A 2 -6.51 -9.42 -16.92
N GLU A 3 -6.40 -10.33 -17.90
CA GLU A 3 -7.42 -11.34 -18.16
C GLU A 3 -7.70 -12.24 -16.95
N ASN A 4 -6.65 -12.66 -16.22
CA ASN A 4 -6.79 -13.44 -15.00
C ASN A 4 -7.46 -12.64 -13.87
N VAL A 5 -7.12 -11.36 -13.74
CA VAL A 5 -7.75 -10.47 -12.74
C VAL A 5 -9.22 -10.27 -13.08
N ALA A 6 -9.55 -10.02 -14.35
CA ALA A 6 -10.92 -9.93 -14.80
C ALA A 6 -11.68 -11.23 -14.52
N HIS A 7 -11.10 -12.39 -14.84
CA HIS A 7 -11.73 -13.69 -14.66
C HIS A 7 -12.02 -14.03 -13.18
N HIS A 8 -11.10 -13.69 -12.27
CA HIS A 8 -11.22 -14.04 -10.84
C HIS A 8 -11.86 -12.97 -9.96
N THR A 9 -12.25 -11.82 -10.51
CA THR A 9 -12.92 -10.74 -9.77
C THR A 9 -14.30 -10.46 -10.36
N SER A 10 -15.24 -10.03 -9.51
CA SER A 10 -16.60 -9.68 -9.91
C SER A 10 -17.04 -8.36 -9.24
N GLY A 11 -18.12 -7.77 -9.75
CA GLY A 11 -18.69 -6.54 -9.21
C GLY A 11 -17.70 -5.37 -9.15
N ASP A 12 -17.75 -4.63 -8.06
CA ASP A 12 -16.97 -3.41 -7.85
C ASP A 12 -15.46 -3.66 -7.79
N PHE A 13 -15.05 -4.84 -7.30
CA PHE A 13 -13.65 -5.24 -7.30
C PHE A 13 -13.10 -5.42 -8.71
N ARG A 14 -13.89 -5.99 -9.65
CA ARG A 14 -13.47 -6.08 -11.05
C ARG A 14 -13.33 -4.69 -11.66
N LYS A 15 -14.31 -3.82 -11.43
CA LYS A 15 -14.32 -2.45 -11.97
C LYS A 15 -13.11 -1.63 -11.51
N LEU A 16 -12.63 -1.85 -10.30
CA LEU A 16 -11.45 -1.18 -9.77
C LEU A 16 -10.14 -1.84 -10.21
N LEU A 17 -10.04 -3.17 -10.07
CA LEU A 17 -8.76 -3.88 -10.21
C LEU A 17 -8.31 -4.00 -11.66
N VAL A 18 -9.24 -4.17 -12.62
CA VAL A 18 -8.90 -4.31 -14.05
C VAL A 18 -8.21 -3.05 -14.58
N PRO A 19 -8.76 -1.83 -14.44
CA PRO A 19 -8.05 -0.61 -14.87
C PRO A 19 -6.72 -0.40 -14.16
N PHE A 20 -6.64 -0.77 -12.88
CA PHE A 20 -5.44 -0.59 -12.07
C PHE A 20 -4.28 -1.47 -12.54
N VAL A 21 -4.52 -2.75 -12.86
CA VAL A 21 -3.46 -3.64 -13.36
C VAL A 21 -3.03 -3.31 -14.80
N SER A 22 -3.91 -2.67 -15.58
CA SER A 22 -3.62 -2.23 -16.96
C SER A 22 -2.91 -0.87 -17.04
N ALA A 23 -2.78 -0.15 -15.92
CA ALA A 23 -2.24 1.22 -15.86
C ALA A 23 -0.71 1.32 -15.82
N PHE A 24 0.03 0.22 -15.61
CA PHE A 24 1.46 0.20 -15.27
C PHE A 24 2.45 0.39 -16.45
N GLN A 25 2.30 1.44 -17.28
CA GLN A 25 3.28 1.73 -18.34
C GLN A 25 3.61 3.22 -18.60
N TYR A 26 3.40 4.16 -17.67
CA TYR A 26 3.76 5.57 -17.92
C TYR A 26 4.41 6.27 -16.71
N GLU A 27 5.70 6.58 -16.84
CA GLU A 27 6.55 7.29 -15.85
C GLU A 27 6.86 8.73 -16.28
N GLY A 28 5.87 9.45 -16.83
CA GLY A 28 6.02 10.87 -17.13
C GLY A 28 5.85 11.76 -15.89
N ASP A 29 6.80 12.69 -15.69
CA ASP A 29 6.85 13.63 -14.56
C ASP A 29 5.97 14.88 -14.71
N GLU A 30 5.26 15.03 -15.83
CA GLU A 30 4.41 16.20 -16.05
C GLU A 30 3.16 16.18 -15.15
N VAL A 31 3.04 17.19 -14.30
CA VAL A 31 1.91 17.37 -13.38
C VAL A 31 1.03 18.53 -13.82
N ASN A 32 -0.23 18.23 -14.14
CA ASN A 32 -1.26 19.22 -14.42
C ASN A 32 -2.02 19.59 -13.13
N MET A 33 -1.70 20.76 -12.57
CA MET A 33 -2.30 21.24 -11.33
C MET A 33 -3.80 21.55 -11.47
N THR A 34 -4.26 22.03 -12.62
CA THR A 34 -5.69 22.28 -12.86
C THR A 34 -6.48 20.98 -12.83
N LEU A 35 -5.94 19.93 -13.47
CA LEU A 35 -6.51 18.59 -13.43
C LEU A 35 -6.50 18.02 -12.01
N ALA A 36 -5.41 18.19 -11.26
CA ALA A 36 -5.33 17.75 -9.86
C ALA A 36 -6.40 18.40 -8.98
N LYS A 37 -6.67 19.70 -9.17
CA LYS A 37 -7.73 20.42 -8.46
C LYS A 37 -9.12 19.91 -8.77
N THR A 38 -9.42 19.68 -10.05
CA THR A 38 -10.72 19.18 -10.49
C THR A 38 -10.93 17.75 -10.00
N LYS A 39 -9.95 16.86 -10.20
CA LYS A 39 -10.00 15.48 -9.73
C LYS A 39 -10.10 15.39 -8.20
N GLY A 40 -9.41 16.26 -7.46
CA GLY A 40 -9.50 16.31 -5.99
C GLY A 40 -10.91 16.63 -5.50
N ARG A 41 -11.62 17.55 -6.17
CA ARG A 41 -13.03 17.86 -5.86
C ARG A 41 -13.97 16.70 -6.18
N THR A 42 -13.85 16.11 -7.36
CA THR A 42 -14.64 14.91 -7.73
C THR A 42 -14.38 13.77 -6.76
N PHE A 43 -13.12 13.55 -6.36
CA PHE A 43 -12.75 12.55 -5.36
C PHE A 43 -13.49 12.78 -4.03
N HIS A 44 -13.55 14.03 -3.56
CA HIS A 44 -14.26 14.39 -2.33
C HIS A 44 -15.77 14.11 -2.43
N GLU A 45 -16.40 14.60 -3.48
CA GLU A 45 -17.84 14.43 -3.72
C GLU A 45 -18.23 12.94 -3.72
N LYS A 46 -17.54 12.12 -4.51
CA LYS A 46 -17.83 10.69 -4.62
C LYS A 46 -17.62 9.93 -3.32
N ILE A 47 -16.66 10.34 -2.49
CA ILE A 47 -16.42 9.75 -1.18
C ILE A 47 -17.52 10.13 -0.18
N CYS A 48 -17.92 11.40 -0.15
CA CYS A 48 -19.00 11.89 0.71
C CYS A 48 -20.33 11.19 0.37
N ASP A 49 -20.57 10.94 -0.91
CA ASP A 49 -21.76 10.24 -1.40
C ASP A 49 -21.66 8.71 -1.25
N LYS A 50 -20.54 8.18 -0.73
CA LYS A 50 -20.24 6.75 -0.65
C LYS A 50 -20.31 6.02 -2.01
N ALA A 51 -20.13 6.76 -3.09
CA ALA A 51 -20.14 6.28 -4.47
C ALA A 51 -18.78 5.67 -4.84
N TYR A 52 -18.33 4.65 -4.10
CA TYR A 52 -16.98 4.07 -4.24
C TYR A 52 -16.75 3.34 -5.57
N SER A 53 -17.84 2.98 -6.25
CA SER A 53 -17.84 2.24 -7.51
C SER A 53 -18.11 3.15 -8.71
N ASP A 54 -18.09 4.46 -8.49
CA ASP A 54 -18.25 5.48 -9.53
C ASP A 54 -17.03 5.49 -10.47
N ASP A 55 -17.31 5.53 -11.77
CA ASP A 55 -16.27 5.49 -12.80
C ASP A 55 -15.29 6.67 -12.70
N GLY A 56 -15.76 7.83 -12.23
CA GLY A 56 -14.92 9.00 -11.96
C GLY A 56 -13.93 8.74 -10.82
N LEU A 57 -14.37 8.10 -9.73
CA LEU A 57 -13.49 7.73 -8.63
C LEU A 57 -12.46 6.68 -9.07
N ILE A 58 -12.90 5.66 -9.80
CA ILE A 58 -12.03 4.61 -10.34
C ILE A 58 -10.99 5.20 -11.30
N GLN A 59 -11.38 6.10 -12.21
CA GLN A 59 -10.47 6.75 -13.14
C GLN A 59 -9.44 7.63 -12.44
N ILE A 60 -9.82 8.29 -11.34
CA ILE A 60 -8.88 9.05 -10.51
C ILE A 60 -7.84 8.10 -9.91
N LEU A 61 -8.28 7.01 -9.27
CA LEU A 61 -7.39 6.03 -8.63
C LEU A 61 -6.51 5.26 -9.65
N ALA A 62 -7.04 5.00 -10.85
CA ALA A 62 -6.33 4.36 -11.94
C ALA A 62 -5.51 5.34 -12.80
N THR A 63 -5.31 6.59 -12.34
CA THR A 63 -4.46 7.57 -13.04
C THR A 63 -3.03 7.03 -13.12
N ARG A 64 -2.49 6.97 -14.35
CA ARG A 64 -1.23 6.28 -14.65
C ARG A 64 0.03 6.94 -14.05
N SER A 65 0.04 8.26 -13.85
CA SER A 65 1.20 8.97 -13.27
C SER A 65 1.09 9.07 -11.75
N LYS A 66 2.08 8.48 -11.04
CA LYS A 66 2.22 8.60 -9.58
C LYS A 66 2.31 10.05 -9.13
N SER A 67 3.07 10.88 -9.87
CA SER A 67 3.25 12.30 -9.60
C SER A 67 1.92 13.07 -9.70
N GLN A 68 1.11 12.79 -10.73
CA GLN A 68 -0.21 13.39 -10.89
C GLN A 68 -1.21 12.92 -9.82
N LEU A 69 -1.18 11.63 -9.47
CA LEU A 69 -2.05 11.07 -8.44
C LEU A 69 -1.73 11.66 -7.07
N ASN A 70 -0.43 11.75 -6.73
CA ASN A 70 0.03 12.43 -5.52
C ASN A 70 -0.36 13.91 -5.49
N ALA A 71 -0.22 14.64 -6.60
CA ALA A 71 -0.67 16.03 -6.67
C ALA A 71 -2.17 16.19 -6.42
N THR A 72 -2.98 15.27 -6.95
CA THR A 72 -4.44 15.22 -6.74
C THR A 72 -4.77 15.00 -5.26
N PHE A 73 -4.12 14.03 -4.62
CA PHE A 73 -4.30 13.72 -3.21
C PHE A 73 -3.78 14.81 -2.27
N ASN A 74 -2.66 15.44 -2.62
CA ASN A 74 -2.14 16.58 -1.88
C ASN A 74 -3.11 17.76 -1.92
N HIS A 75 -3.71 18.05 -3.09
CA HIS A 75 -4.73 19.08 -3.18
C HIS A 75 -5.97 18.74 -2.35
N TYR A 76 -6.45 17.49 -2.44
CA TYR A 76 -7.56 17.01 -1.62
C TYR A 76 -7.27 17.19 -0.12
N ASN A 77 -6.09 16.78 0.36
CA ASN A 77 -5.71 16.91 1.76
C ASN A 77 -5.67 18.37 2.22
N ASN A 78 -5.06 19.24 1.41
CA ASN A 78 -4.96 20.66 1.72
C ASN A 78 -6.34 21.34 1.77
N GLN A 79 -7.29 20.86 0.97
CA GLN A 79 -8.62 21.47 0.87
C GLN A 79 -9.65 20.88 1.83
N PHE A 80 -9.59 19.58 2.13
CA PHE A 80 -10.65 18.82 2.82
C PHE A 80 -10.18 18.02 4.05
N GLY A 81 -8.88 17.92 4.32
CA GLY A 81 -8.33 17.20 5.48
C GLY A 81 -7.98 15.71 5.25
N ASP A 82 -7.42 15.09 6.30
CA ASP A 82 -6.32 14.10 6.24
C ASP A 82 -6.73 12.61 6.36
N ALA A 83 -7.96 12.23 6.00
CA ALA A 83 -8.50 10.92 6.40
C ALA A 83 -8.16 9.75 5.44
N ILE A 84 -8.12 9.97 4.12
CA ILE A 84 -8.11 8.85 3.14
C ILE A 84 -6.74 8.62 2.49
N THR A 85 -5.95 9.66 2.31
CA THR A 85 -4.72 9.62 1.50
C THR A 85 -3.53 8.98 2.22
N LYS A 86 -3.54 8.91 3.56
CA LYS A 86 -2.44 8.30 4.34
C LYS A 86 -2.08 6.88 3.90
N CYS A 87 -3.02 6.10 3.38
CA CYS A 87 -2.74 4.74 2.90
C CYS A 87 -2.18 4.70 1.48
N LEU A 88 -2.43 5.74 0.66
CA LEU A 88 -2.01 5.81 -0.74
C LEU A 88 -0.68 6.55 -0.92
N THR A 89 -0.37 7.49 -0.02
CA THR A 89 0.85 8.32 -0.11
C THR A 89 1.98 7.85 0.81
N VAL A 90 1.67 7.04 1.82
CA VAL A 90 2.63 6.59 2.84
C VAL A 90 2.61 5.05 2.92
N PRO A 91 3.25 4.36 1.94
CA PRO A 91 3.19 2.89 1.83
C PRO A 91 3.67 2.19 3.10
N GLU A 92 4.60 2.78 3.85
CA GLU A 92 5.13 2.22 5.09
C GLU A 92 4.04 2.00 6.16
N LYS A 93 3.03 2.87 6.23
CA LYS A 93 1.90 2.72 7.16
C LYS A 93 1.00 1.55 6.79
N TYR A 94 0.82 1.31 5.49
CA TYR A 94 0.06 0.16 5.01
C TYR A 94 0.78 -1.14 5.35
N TYR A 95 2.07 -1.26 4.98
CA TYR A 95 2.85 -2.46 5.24
C TYR A 95 3.04 -2.72 6.73
N GLN A 96 3.26 -1.68 7.54
CA GLN A 96 3.28 -1.80 9.00
C GLN A 96 2.00 -2.45 9.52
N LYS A 97 0.83 -1.98 9.05
CA LYS A 97 -0.47 -2.53 9.48
C LYS A 97 -0.64 -3.98 9.03
N VAL A 98 -0.21 -4.33 7.81
CA VAL A 98 -0.22 -5.71 7.31
C VAL A 98 0.65 -6.60 8.20
N LEU A 99 1.90 -6.18 8.50
CA LEU A 99 2.80 -6.93 9.37
C LEU A 99 2.22 -7.10 10.78
N ARG A 100 1.63 -6.06 11.36
CA ARG A 100 1.01 -6.14 12.69
C ARG A 100 -0.17 -7.10 12.73
N LEU A 101 -0.95 -7.19 11.65
CA LEU A 101 -2.06 -8.14 11.57
C LEU A 101 -1.57 -9.56 11.29
N ALA A 102 -0.48 -9.69 10.54
CA ALA A 102 0.14 -10.97 10.24
C ALA A 102 0.85 -11.56 11.48
N ILE A 103 1.48 -10.72 12.30
CA ILE A 103 2.14 -11.08 13.56
C ILE A 103 1.13 -10.88 14.68
N ASN A 104 0.29 -11.89 14.93
CA ASN A 104 -0.73 -11.85 15.97
C ASN A 104 -0.44 -12.94 17.01
N LYS A 105 -0.68 -12.64 18.30
CA LYS A 105 -0.34 -13.53 19.42
C LYS A 105 -1.06 -14.89 19.44
N LEU A 106 -2.01 -15.13 18.52
CA LEU A 106 -2.76 -16.38 18.38
C LEU A 106 -2.39 -17.16 17.10
N GLY A 107 -1.35 -16.73 16.40
CA GLY A 107 -0.84 -17.36 15.19
C GLY A 107 -0.43 -16.35 14.12
N THR A 108 0.45 -16.79 13.22
CA THR A 108 1.08 -15.94 12.21
C THR A 108 0.44 -16.15 10.83
N ASP A 109 0.05 -15.08 10.14
CA ASP A 109 -0.19 -15.15 8.69
C ASP A 109 1.16 -15.11 7.97
N GLU A 110 1.81 -16.28 7.90
CA GLU A 110 3.11 -16.47 7.26
C GLU A 110 3.13 -16.00 5.80
N ARG A 111 2.00 -16.11 5.09
CA ARG A 111 1.91 -15.67 3.69
C ARG A 111 1.98 -14.15 3.59
N ALA A 112 1.25 -13.43 4.44
CA ALA A 112 1.31 -11.98 4.49
C ALA A 112 2.67 -11.49 4.99
N LEU A 113 3.22 -12.11 6.04
CA LEU A 113 4.54 -11.79 6.59
C LEU A 113 5.64 -11.97 5.54
N THR A 114 5.72 -13.16 4.93
CA THR A 114 6.71 -13.47 3.87
C THR A 114 6.59 -12.51 2.71
N ARG A 115 5.36 -12.26 2.23
CA ARG A 115 5.15 -11.36 1.08
C ARG A 115 5.68 -9.97 1.36
N VAL A 116 5.41 -9.40 2.53
CA VAL A 116 5.88 -8.05 2.85
C VAL A 116 7.40 -8.03 3.01
N VAL A 117 7.98 -8.94 3.81
CA VAL A 117 9.43 -8.97 4.05
C VAL A 117 10.21 -9.16 2.73
N VAL A 118 9.83 -10.17 1.93
CA VAL A 118 10.53 -10.49 0.67
C VAL A 118 10.38 -9.36 -0.36
N THR A 119 9.17 -8.85 -0.60
CA THR A 119 8.95 -7.87 -1.67
C THR A 119 9.43 -6.46 -1.34
N ARG A 120 9.68 -6.16 -0.05
CA ARG A 120 10.09 -4.83 0.41
C ARG A 120 11.53 -4.76 0.89
N ALA A 121 12.21 -5.90 1.07
CA ALA A 121 13.58 -5.98 1.59
C ALA A 121 14.54 -4.97 0.95
N GLU A 122 14.56 -4.92 -0.38
CA GLU A 122 15.45 -4.05 -1.16
C GLU A 122 14.84 -2.67 -1.51
N VAL A 123 13.62 -2.39 -1.04
CA VAL A 123 12.87 -1.19 -1.43
C VAL A 123 12.76 -0.21 -0.27
N ASP A 124 12.07 -0.59 0.80
CA ASP A 124 11.77 0.30 1.93
C ASP A 124 11.48 -0.45 3.25
N LEU A 125 11.92 -1.71 3.38
CA LEU A 125 11.66 -2.51 4.58
C LEU A 125 12.20 -1.86 5.87
N GLN A 126 13.31 -1.13 5.80
CA GLN A 126 13.84 -0.38 6.94
C GLN A 126 12.85 0.70 7.43
N ARG A 127 12.28 1.50 6.51
CA ARG A 127 11.26 2.51 6.84
C ARG A 127 9.99 1.87 7.39
N ILE A 128 9.60 0.72 6.84
CA ILE A 128 8.48 -0.08 7.35
C ILE A 128 8.75 -0.55 8.79
N ALA A 129 9.96 -1.05 9.07
CA ALA A 129 10.36 -1.51 10.40
C ALA A 129 10.41 -0.38 11.43
N GLU A 130 10.86 0.82 11.05
CA GLU A 130 10.80 2.02 11.88
C GLU A 130 9.36 2.42 12.23
N GLU A 131 8.47 2.46 11.24
CA GLU A 131 7.04 2.75 11.46
C GLU A 131 6.38 1.65 12.31
N TYR A 132 6.78 0.37 12.15
CA TYR A 132 6.34 -0.73 13.00
C TYR A 132 6.74 -0.52 14.45
N LYS A 133 8.02 -0.24 14.72
CA LYS A 133 8.52 0.07 16.06
C LYS A 133 7.77 1.24 16.68
N ARG A 134 7.57 2.32 15.92
CA ARG A 134 6.85 3.52 16.36
C ARG A 134 5.39 3.24 16.73
N ARG A 135 4.73 2.30 16.04
CA ARG A 135 3.30 1.98 16.24
C ARG A 135 3.04 0.92 17.30
N ASN A 136 3.96 -0.03 17.43
CA ASN A 136 3.77 -1.22 18.27
C ASN A 136 4.62 -1.18 19.54
N ASN A 137 5.52 -0.20 19.69
CA ASN A 137 6.53 -0.13 20.75
C ASN A 137 7.41 -1.39 20.84
N MET A 138 7.55 -2.10 19.72
CA MET A 138 8.34 -3.32 19.60
C MET A 138 9.04 -3.34 18.24
N PRO A 139 10.37 -3.57 18.20
CA PRO A 139 11.10 -3.77 16.95
C PRO A 139 10.54 -4.93 16.12
N LEU A 140 10.56 -4.81 14.78
CA LEU A 140 9.97 -5.80 13.88
C LEU A 140 10.70 -7.15 13.92
N ASP A 141 12.03 -7.12 13.98
CA ASP A 141 12.92 -8.28 14.17
C ASP A 141 12.52 -9.07 15.42
N ARG A 142 12.36 -8.36 16.55
CA ARG A 142 11.90 -8.98 17.80
C ARG A 142 10.51 -9.59 17.66
N ALA A 143 9.58 -8.88 17.03
CA ALA A 143 8.23 -9.38 16.81
C ALA A 143 8.23 -10.67 15.95
N ILE A 144 9.12 -10.77 14.96
CA ILE A 144 9.29 -11.98 14.14
C ILE A 144 9.89 -13.13 14.97
N THR A 145 10.90 -12.86 15.80
CA THR A 145 11.50 -13.91 16.66
C THR A 145 10.54 -14.45 17.72
N GLU A 146 9.59 -13.63 18.19
CA GLU A 146 8.60 -14.07 19.19
C GLU A 146 7.45 -14.88 18.58
N ASP A 147 7.19 -14.75 17.27
CA ASP A 147 6.01 -15.34 16.59
C ASP A 147 6.37 -16.42 15.56
N THR A 148 7.63 -16.49 15.13
CA THR A 148 8.14 -17.50 14.17
C THR A 148 9.26 -18.32 14.78
N SER A 149 9.68 -19.41 14.11
CA SER A 149 10.77 -20.25 14.62
C SER A 149 11.59 -20.90 13.51
N ARG A 150 12.75 -21.44 13.89
CA ARG A 150 13.62 -22.29 13.05
C ARG A 150 14.14 -21.55 11.81
N ASP A 151 14.31 -22.25 10.70
CA ASP A 151 14.93 -21.70 9.49
C ASP A 151 14.06 -20.62 8.82
N TYR A 152 12.74 -20.64 9.05
CA TYR A 152 11.85 -19.59 8.58
C TYR A 152 12.16 -18.25 9.25
N GLU A 153 12.29 -18.24 10.58
CA GLU A 153 12.73 -17.07 11.35
C GLU A 153 14.09 -16.55 10.86
N LYS A 154 15.09 -17.44 10.76
CA LYS A 154 16.45 -17.09 10.31
C LYS A 154 16.44 -16.45 8.92
N MET A 155 15.65 -17.00 7.99
CA MET A 155 15.52 -16.47 6.64
C MET A 155 14.94 -15.04 6.64
N LEU A 156 13.89 -14.79 7.43
CA LEU A 156 13.27 -13.46 7.52
C LEU A 156 14.22 -12.42 8.14
N LEU A 157 14.98 -12.80 9.17
CA LEU A 157 15.98 -11.93 9.79
C LEU A 157 17.14 -11.62 8.84
N ALA A 158 17.60 -12.61 8.07
CA ALA A 158 18.62 -12.40 7.03
C ALA A 158 18.17 -11.37 5.98
N LEU A 159 16.92 -11.46 5.51
CA LEU A 159 16.33 -10.50 4.57
C LEU A 159 16.19 -9.09 5.16
N MET A 160 16.14 -8.97 6.49
CA MET A 160 16.14 -7.70 7.20
C MET A 160 17.54 -7.15 7.47
N GLY A 161 18.60 -7.80 6.99
CA GLY A 161 19.98 -7.41 7.23
C GLY A 161 20.52 -7.78 8.61
N HIS A 162 19.85 -8.70 9.33
CA HIS A 162 20.26 -9.23 10.63
C HIS A 162 20.88 -10.64 10.52
N GLY A 163 21.22 -11.08 9.30
CA GLY A 163 21.93 -12.33 9.09
C GLY A 163 23.38 -12.17 9.50
N ASP A 164 23.88 -13.08 10.34
CA ASP A 164 25.31 -13.25 10.51
C ASP A 164 25.93 -13.44 9.12
N ALA A 165 26.79 -12.49 8.73
CA ALA A 165 27.56 -12.61 7.50
C ALA A 165 28.40 -13.88 7.61
N CYS A 166 28.10 -14.88 6.77
CA CYS A 166 29.05 -15.93 6.45
C CYS A 166 30.23 -15.33 5.65
#